data_AF-H9FDI6-F1
#
_entry.id   AF-H9FDI6-F1
#
_cell.length_a   1.000
_cell.length_b   1.000
_cell.length_c   1.000
_cell.angle_alpha   90.00
_cell.angle_beta   90.00
_cell.angle_gamma   90.00
#
_symmetry.space_group_name_H-M   'P 1'
#
loop_
_entity.id
_entity.type
_entity.pdbx_description
1 polymer ?
#
loop_
_entity_poly.entity_id
_entity_poly.type
_entity_poly.pdbx_seq_one_letter_code
_entity_poly.pdbx_strand_id
1 'polypeptide(L)'
;LIPGTLYNITISPEVDHIPGDPSSTTQYTRPSNVSNIDVSTSTTAATLSWQNFDDASPTYSYCLLIEKVGNSSNATQVVTGIGITNATVTE
;
A
#
# COMPACT_ATOMS: atom_id res chain seq x y z
N LEU A 1 -14.68 -4.78 6.47
CA LEU A 1 -14.37 -4.79 5.02
C LEU A 1 -13.05 -5.51 4.83
N ILE A 2 -12.87 -6.27 3.75
CA ILE A 2 -11.60 -6.97 3.45
C ILE A 2 -10.67 -5.98 2.77
N PRO A 3 -9.40 -5.83 3.18
CA PRO A 3 -8.44 -4.94 2.53
C PRO A 3 -8.24 -5.24 1.03
N GLY A 4 -8.00 -4.20 0.22
CA GLY A 4 -7.78 -4.32 -1.23
C GLY A 4 -8.95 -4.88 -2.03
N THR A 5 -10.14 -4.96 -1.44
CA THR A 5 -11.33 -5.55 -2.06
C THR A 5 -12.22 -4.45 -2.64
N LEU A 6 -12.70 -4.66 -3.86
CA LEU A 6 -13.66 -3.76 -4.52
C LEU A 6 -15.06 -3.98 -3.96
N TYR A 7 -15.68 -2.91 -3.47
CA TYR A 7 -17.08 -2.92 -3.03
C TYR A 7 -17.92 -2.03 -3.95
N ASN A 8 -19.11 -2.50 -4.30
CA ASN A 8 -20.16 -1.69 -4.89
C ASN A 8 -21.07 -1.15 -3.77
N ILE A 9 -21.14 0.17 -3.66
CA ILE A 9 -21.92 0.88 -2.64
C ILE A 9 -23.11 1.52 -3.35
N THR A 10 -24.32 1.19 -2.93
CA THR A 10 -25.56 1.74 -3.47
C THR A 10 -26.28 2.53 -2.39
N ILE A 11 -26.68 3.76 -2.71
CA ILE A 11 -27.45 4.66 -1.84
C ILE A 11 -28.82 4.85 -2.46
N SER A 12 -29.86 4.51 -1.72
CA SER A 12 -31.26 4.69 -2.10
C SER A 12 -31.90 5.76 -1.20
N PRO A 13 -32.36 6.90 -1.74
CA PRO A 13 -33.14 7.85 -0.96
C PRO A 13 -34.56 7.30 -0.69
N GLU A 14 -35.17 7.68 0.43
CA GLU A 14 -36.54 7.29 0.80
C GLU A 14 -37.27 8.47 1.45
N VAL A 15 -38.53 8.71 1.06
CA VAL A 15 -39.45 9.66 1.71
C VAL A 15 -40.79 8.95 1.88
N ASP A 16 -41.34 8.97 3.10
CA ASP A 16 -42.63 8.33 3.43
C ASP A 16 -42.75 6.88 2.91
N HIS A 17 -41.68 6.09 3.05
CA HIS A 17 -41.59 4.71 2.54
C HIS A 17 -41.66 4.54 1.02
N ILE A 18 -41.49 5.63 0.27
CA ILE A 18 -41.36 5.61 -1.19
C ILE A 18 -39.86 5.71 -1.54
N PRO A 19 -39.24 4.65 -2.08
CA PRO A 19 -37.87 4.70 -2.56
C PRO A 19 -37.75 5.64 -3.76
N GLY A 20 -36.77 6.54 -3.74
CA GLY A 20 -36.34 7.28 -4.91
C GLY A 20 -35.24 6.55 -5.68
N ASP A 21 -34.70 7.21 -6.70
CA ASP A 21 -33.70 6.61 -7.58
C ASP A 21 -32.38 6.33 -6.84
N PRO A 22 -31.87 5.08 -6.89
CA PRO A 22 -30.61 4.75 -6.27
C PRO A 22 -29.42 5.25 -7.10
N SER A 23 -28.34 5.62 -6.41
CA SER A 23 -27.04 5.90 -7.02
C SER A 23 -25.99 4.94 -6.49
N SER A 24 -25.06 4.51 -7.34
CA SER A 24 -24.01 3.56 -6.96
C SER A 24 -22.61 4.06 -7.29
N THR A 25 -21.64 3.66 -6.47
CA THR A 25 -20.22 3.89 -6.71
C THR A 25 -19.42 2.66 -6.30
N THR A 26 -18.30 2.42 -6.98
CA THR A 26 -17.38 1.32 -6.66
C THR A 26 -16.11 1.88 -6.03
N GLN A 27 -15.65 1.28 -4.94
CA GLN A 27 -14.45 1.72 -4.23
C GLN A 27 -13.67 0.53 -3.70
N TYR A 28 -12.35 0.58 -3.84
CA TYR A 28 -11.46 -0.35 -3.16
C TYR A 28 -11.28 0.06 -1.71
N THR A 29 -11.24 -0.92 -0.83
CA THR A 29 -10.81 -0.71 0.54
C THR A 29 -9.32 -0.44 0.59
N ARG A 30 -8.93 0.33 1.59
CA ARG A 30 -7.52 0.63 1.84
C ARG A 30 -6.76 -0.68 2.17
N PRO A 31 -5.58 -0.92 1.56
CA PRO A 31 -4.65 -1.95 1.99
C PRO A 31 -4.30 -1.84 3.47
N SER A 32 -4.01 -2.97 4.12
CA SER A 32 -3.40 -2.97 5.45
C SER A 32 -1.97 -2.45 5.39
N ASN A 33 -1.52 -1.95 6.53
CA ASN A 33 -0.12 -1.58 6.70
C ASN A 33 0.77 -2.82 6.57
N VAL A 34 1.98 -2.62 6.05
CA VAL A 34 3.03 -3.63 6.11
C VAL A 34 3.47 -3.87 7.57
N SER A 35 4.00 -5.05 7.83
CA SER A 35 4.47 -5.50 9.14
C SER A 35 5.75 -6.33 9.00
N ASN A 36 6.34 -6.75 10.12
CA ASN A 36 7.57 -7.56 10.16
C ASN A 36 8.67 -6.98 9.27
N ILE A 37 8.88 -5.67 9.41
CA ILE A 37 9.89 -4.94 8.66
C ILE A 37 11.27 -5.32 9.22
N ASP A 38 12.15 -5.79 8.36
CA ASP A 38 13.52 -6.16 8.72
C ASP A 38 14.53 -5.61 7.72
N VAL A 39 15.73 -5.30 8.21
CA VAL A 39 16.82 -4.71 7.43
C VAL A 39 18.07 -5.56 7.57
N SER A 40 18.56 -6.06 6.44
CA SER A 40 19.85 -6.76 6.37
C SER A 40 20.87 -5.91 5.62
N THR A 41 22.07 -5.77 6.17
CA THR A 41 23.10 -4.88 5.63
C THR A 41 24.40 -5.61 5.31
N SER A 42 25.04 -5.19 4.23
CA SER A 42 26.43 -5.46 3.88
C SER A 42 27.23 -4.14 3.91
N THR A 43 28.51 -4.18 3.53
CA THR A 43 29.36 -2.98 3.46
C THR A 43 28.91 -1.97 2.41
N THR A 44 28.25 -2.40 1.34
CA THR A 44 27.84 -1.54 0.20
C THR A 44 26.37 -1.69 -0.18
N ALA A 45 25.58 -2.42 0.62
CA ALA A 45 24.19 -2.72 0.28
C ALA A 45 23.32 -2.87 1.53
N ALA A 46 22.04 -2.52 1.41
CA ALA A 46 21.02 -2.75 2.41
C ALA A 46 19.78 -3.37 1.72
N THR A 47 19.26 -4.45 2.29
CA THR A 47 18.01 -5.07 1.84
C THR A 47 16.95 -4.87 2.91
N LEU A 48 15.89 -4.15 2.54
CA LEU A 48 14.68 -3.99 3.33
C LEU A 48 13.70 -5.10 2.94
N SER A 49 13.09 -5.74 3.93
CA SER A 49 12.01 -6.71 3.72
C SER A 49 10.82 -6.40 4.62
N TRP A 50 9.63 -6.80 4.18
CA TRP A 50 8.37 -6.56 4.88
C TRP A 50 7.34 -7.62 4.49
N GLN A 51 6.28 -7.71 5.29
CA GLN A 51 5.15 -8.59 5.03
C GLN A 51 3.85 -7.80 4.94
N ASN A 52 2.98 -8.19 4.02
CA ASN A 52 1.60 -7.75 3.95
C ASN A 52 0.72 -8.99 3.91
N PHE A 53 -0.24 -9.08 4.83
CA PHE A 53 -1.08 -10.26 5.02
C PHE A 53 -2.44 -10.16 4.34
N ASP A 54 -2.67 -9.10 3.57
CA ASP A 54 -3.88 -8.99 2.77
C ASP A 54 -3.86 -10.03 1.66
N ASP A 55 -5.01 -10.65 1.40
CA ASP A 55 -5.18 -11.58 0.26
C ASP A 55 -4.87 -10.89 -1.08
N ALA A 56 -5.17 -9.59 -1.19
CA ALA A 56 -4.90 -8.78 -2.37
C ALA A 56 -3.45 -8.26 -2.46
N SER A 57 -2.59 -8.55 -1.47
CA SER A 57 -1.21 -8.05 -1.40
C SER A 57 -0.32 -8.33 -2.63
N PRO A 58 -0.51 -9.41 -3.43
CA PRO A 58 0.23 -9.60 -4.66
C PRO A 58 -0.05 -8.55 -5.74
N THR A 59 -1.14 -7.79 -5.62
CA THR A 59 -1.54 -6.75 -6.58
C THR A 59 -1.17 -5.33 -6.15
N TYR A 60 -0.70 -5.16 -4.90
CA TYR A 60 -0.34 -3.85 -4.37
C TYR A 60 0.99 -3.37 -4.91
N SER A 61 1.09 -2.05 -5.08
CA SER A 61 2.35 -1.35 -5.34
C SER A 61 2.97 -0.87 -4.04
N TYR A 62 4.24 -1.20 -3.82
CA TYR A 62 5.02 -0.73 -2.68
C TYR A 62 5.95 0.40 -3.11
N CYS A 63 6.07 1.42 -2.27
CA CYS A 63 6.97 2.57 -2.47
C CYS A 63 7.88 2.67 -1.25
N LEU A 64 9.19 2.58 -1.47
CA LEU A 64 10.19 2.76 -0.43
C LEU A 64 10.78 4.15 -0.53
N LEU A 65 10.80 4.86 0.59
CA LEU A 65 11.45 6.15 0.72
C LEU A 65 12.67 5.99 1.61
N ILE A 66 13.86 6.13 1.03
CA ILE A 66 15.13 6.02 1.76
C ILE A 66 15.76 7.40 1.84
N GLU A 67 16.08 7.84 3.05
CA GLU A 67 16.65 9.16 3.32
C GLU A 67 18.03 9.03 3.94
N LYS A 68 19.03 9.72 3.36
CA LYS A 68 20.36 9.84 3.96
C LYS A 68 20.34 10.90 5.07
N VAL A 69 20.67 10.50 6.29
CA VAL A 69 20.79 11.42 7.43
C VAL A 69 22.26 11.87 7.59
N GLY A 70 22.56 13.17 7.38
CA GLY A 70 23.90 13.75 7.60
C GLY A 70 24.29 14.91 6.66
N ASN A 71 25.55 15.38 6.74
CA ASN A 71 26.08 16.53 5.96
C ASN A 71 26.30 16.25 4.45
N SER A 72 26.19 15.00 4.02
CA SER A 72 26.17 14.63 2.60
C SER A 72 24.73 14.74 2.10
N SER A 73 24.52 15.46 0.99
CA SER A 73 23.23 15.70 0.31
C SER A 73 22.11 14.70 0.62
N ASN A 74 20.89 15.21 0.85
CA ASN A 74 19.66 14.42 0.93
C ASN A 74 19.47 13.61 -0.37
N ALA A 75 19.96 12.38 -0.40
CA ALA A 75 19.69 11.44 -1.46
C ALA A 75 18.40 10.70 -1.08
N THR A 76 17.33 10.96 -1.85
CA THR A 76 16.09 10.23 -1.74
C THR A 76 16.06 9.17 -2.83
N GLN A 77 16.08 7.90 -2.44
CA GLN A 77 15.88 6.80 -3.40
C GLN A 77 14.48 6.25 -3.28
N VAL A 78 13.79 6.17 -4.41
CA VAL A 78 12.45 5.60 -4.53
C VAL A 78 12.53 4.28 -5.26
N VAL A 79 12.13 3.20 -4.59
CA VAL A 79 11.98 1.88 -5.20
C VAL A 79 10.50 1.55 -5.29
N THR A 80 10.05 1.15 -6.49
CA THR A 80 8.66 0.73 -6.73
C THR A 80 8.61 -0.69 -7.28
N GLY A 81 7.63 -1.46 -6.83
CA GLY A 81 7.37 -2.80 -7.34
C GLY A 81 5.98 -3.29 -6.95
N ILE A 82 5.44 -4.21 -7.76
CA ILE A 82 4.12 -4.81 -7.54
C ILE A 82 4.31 -6.17 -6.88
N GLY A 83 3.59 -6.42 -5.79
CA GLY A 83 3.62 -7.72 -5.08
C GLY A 83 4.98 -8.07 -4.46
N ILE A 84 5.90 -7.12 -4.38
CA ILE A 84 7.22 -7.33 -3.78
C ILE A 84 7.15 -7.26 -2.25
N THR A 85 8.02 -8.03 -1.60
CA THR A 85 8.17 -8.10 -0.13
C THR A 85 9.58 -7.75 0.34
N ASN A 86 10.47 -7.42 -0.59
CA ASN A 86 11.82 -6.98 -0.30
C ASN A 86 12.35 -6.11 -1.45
N ALA A 87 13.32 -5.27 -1.11
CA ALA A 87 14.07 -4.48 -2.07
C ALA A 87 15.49 -4.23 -1.53
N THR A 88 16.47 -4.30 -2.43
CA THR A 88 17.88 -4.03 -2.12
C THR A 88 18.29 -2.69 -2.72
N VAL A 89 19.01 -1.91 -1.93
CA VAL A 89 19.68 -0.68 -2.33
C VAL A 89 21.18 -0.84 -2.16
N THR A 90 21.93 -0.34 -3.12
CA THR A 90 23.39 -0.33 -3.11
C THR A 90 23.91 1.10 -3.09
N GLU A 91 25.07 1.32 -2.49
CA GLU A 91 25.84 2.57 -2.68
C GLU A 91 26.32 2.76 -4.13
#